data_AF-A0A1R4FFZ5-F1
#
_entry.id   AF-A0A1R4FFZ5-F1
#
_cell.length_a   1.000
_cell.length_b   1.000
_cell.length_c   1.000
_cell.angle_alpha   90.00
_cell.angle_beta   90.00
_cell.angle_gamma   90.00
#
_symmetry.space_group_name_H-M   'P 1'
#
loop_
_entity.id
_entity.type
_entity.pdbx_description
1 polymer ?
#
loop_
_entity_poly.entity_id
_entity_poly.type
_entity_poly.pdbx_seq_one_letter_code
_entity_poly.pdbx_strand_id
1 'polypeptide(L)'
;MTDSLYYRNASHRGVDDWEQREARIQALSHPLAETVWPGQLWRVHGHGKTTIGWVRRIVPPHGGPAFHTYYERHRNADGDRLWVASFEGFNSAVAYVVQHGVEFERGPE
;
A
#
# COMPACT_ATOMS: atom_id res chain seq x y z
N MET A 1 6.20 -29.39 46.89
CA MET A 1 6.86 -28.15 46.41
C MET A 1 7.23 -28.38 44.96
N THR A 2 6.77 -27.47 44.09
CA THR A 2 7.26 -27.16 42.71
C THR A 2 7.50 -28.34 41.76
N ASP A 3 6.78 -28.48 40.64
CA ASP A 3 6.90 -27.57 39.51
C ASP A 3 5.69 -27.72 38.56
N SER A 4 4.95 -26.63 38.32
CA SER A 4 3.85 -26.58 37.36
C SER A 4 3.80 -25.19 36.73
N LEU A 5 4.91 -24.74 36.17
CA LEU A 5 5.07 -23.42 35.55
C LEU A 5 5.89 -23.52 34.26
N TYR A 6 5.43 -24.30 33.27
CA TYR A 6 6.06 -24.29 31.95
C TYR A 6 5.09 -24.27 30.74
N TYR A 7 3.79 -24.11 30.97
CA TYR A 7 2.80 -24.03 29.88
C TYR A 7 1.86 -22.83 30.01
N ARG A 8 2.41 -21.62 30.12
CA ARG A 8 1.58 -20.41 30.12
C ARG A 8 2.29 -19.18 29.62
N ASN A 9 2.88 -19.19 28.42
CA ASN A 9 3.38 -17.94 27.80
C ASN A 9 3.65 -18.01 26.28
N ALA A 10 2.89 -18.79 25.50
CA ALA A 10 3.05 -18.83 24.04
C ALA A 10 1.86 -18.26 23.24
N SER A 11 0.73 -17.91 23.88
CA SER A 11 -0.53 -17.68 23.15
C SER A 11 -1.01 -16.23 23.08
N HIS A 12 -0.39 -15.27 23.79
CA HIS A 12 -0.83 -13.85 23.77
C HIS A 12 -0.10 -12.99 22.72
N ARG A 13 1.14 -13.30 22.35
CA ARG A 13 1.90 -12.44 21.40
C ARG A 13 1.43 -12.50 19.95
N GLY A 14 0.74 -13.55 19.54
CA GLY A 14 0.34 -13.74 18.15
C GLY A 14 -0.92 -12.97 17.76
N VAL A 15 -1.87 -12.79 18.68
CA VAL A 15 -3.16 -12.14 18.39
C VAL A 15 -3.02 -10.61 18.48
N ASP A 16 -2.30 -10.12 19.48
CA ASP A 16 -2.04 -8.68 19.68
C ASP A 16 -1.25 -8.07 18.50
N ASP A 17 -0.32 -8.82 17.90
CA ASP A 17 0.46 -8.37 16.74
C ASP A 17 -0.40 -8.28 15.46
N TRP A 18 -1.31 -9.25 15.26
CA TRP A 18 -2.20 -9.26 14.10
C TRP A 18 -3.25 -8.14 14.15
N GLU A 19 -3.89 -7.93 15.29
CA GLU A 19 -4.88 -6.86 15.45
C GLU A 19 -4.23 -5.48 15.35
N GLN A 20 -3.05 -5.27 15.93
CA GLN A 20 -2.30 -4.02 15.78
C GLN A 20 -1.85 -3.78 14.33
N ARG A 21 -1.50 -4.84 13.60
CA ARG A 21 -1.13 -4.76 12.19
C ARG A 21 -2.33 -4.42 11.31
N GLU A 22 -3.48 -5.05 11.51
CA GLU A 22 -4.71 -4.73 10.80
C GLU A 22 -5.21 -3.31 11.13
N ALA A 23 -5.14 -2.89 12.39
CA ALA A 23 -5.46 -1.51 12.78
C ALA A 23 -4.54 -0.49 12.12
N ARG A 24 -3.22 -0.76 12.01
CA ARG A 24 -2.27 0.08 11.28
C ARG A 24 -2.58 0.15 9.78
N ILE A 25 -3.02 -0.96 9.19
CA ILE A 25 -3.40 -1.04 7.77
C ILE A 25 -4.68 -0.24 7.52
N GLN A 26 -5.67 -0.35 8.41
CA GLN A 26 -6.91 0.45 8.35
C GLN A 26 -6.66 1.94 8.59
N ALA A 27 -5.61 2.30 9.35
CA ALA A 27 -5.21 3.67 9.59
C ALA A 27 -4.47 4.34 8.40
N LEU A 28 -4.08 3.58 7.37
CA LEU A 28 -3.39 4.14 6.20
C LEU A 28 -4.32 5.09 5.44
N SER A 29 -4.06 6.38 5.62
CA SER A 29 -4.81 7.47 5.01
C SER A 29 -3.87 8.57 4.53
N HIS A 30 -4.23 9.22 3.42
CA HIS A 30 -3.51 10.34 2.86
C HIS A 30 -4.51 11.28 2.18
N PRO A 31 -4.39 12.61 2.30
CA PRO A 31 -5.39 13.57 1.78
C PRO A 31 -5.61 13.48 0.26
N LEU A 32 -4.60 12.99 -0.46
CA LEU A 32 -4.63 12.80 -1.91
C LEU A 32 -4.93 11.34 -2.33
N ALA A 33 -5.17 10.43 -1.39
CA ALA A 33 -5.42 9.02 -1.70
C ALA A 33 -6.79 8.58 -1.19
N GLU A 34 -7.67 8.22 -2.11
CA GLU A 34 -8.96 7.63 -1.84
C GLU A 34 -8.83 6.11 -1.72
N THR A 35 -9.32 5.54 -0.62
CA THR A 35 -9.35 4.09 -0.45
C THR A 35 -10.39 3.48 -1.37
N VAL A 36 -9.94 2.58 -2.26
CA VAL A 36 -10.82 1.80 -3.16
C VAL A 36 -11.04 0.41 -2.60
N TRP A 37 -9.99 -0.20 -2.04
CA TRP A 37 -10.08 -1.44 -1.28
C TRP A 37 -9.34 -1.25 0.05
N PRO A 38 -10.04 -1.32 1.20
CA PRO A 38 -9.44 -1.13 2.52
C PRO A 38 -8.17 -1.95 2.71
N GLY A 39 -7.08 -1.27 3.05
CA GLY A 39 -5.79 -1.91 3.32
C GLY A 39 -5.05 -2.51 2.12
N GLN A 40 -5.57 -2.35 0.91
CA GLN A 40 -5.03 -3.03 -0.27
C GLN A 40 -4.86 -2.11 -1.49
N LEU A 41 -5.79 -1.20 -1.76
CA LEU A 41 -5.78 -0.40 -2.97
C LEU A 41 -6.28 1.01 -2.71
N TRP A 42 -5.50 1.99 -3.18
CA TRP A 42 -5.83 3.40 -3.12
C TRP A 42 -5.70 4.03 -4.51
N ARG A 43 -6.61 4.94 -4.81
CA ARG A 43 -6.60 5.81 -5.98
C ARG A 43 -6.01 7.15 -5.58
N VAL A 44 -5.00 7.62 -6.29
CA VAL A 44 -4.30 8.88 -6.00
C VAL A 44 -4.80 9.97 -6.93
N HIS A 45 -5.10 11.11 -6.33
CA HIS A 45 -5.68 12.28 -6.98
C HIS A 45 -4.66 13.42 -7.11
N GLY A 46 -4.62 14.01 -8.30
CA GLY A 46 -3.89 15.25 -8.59
C GLY A 46 -4.75 16.49 -8.40
N HIS A 47 -4.29 17.61 -8.97
CA HIS A 47 -5.02 18.87 -8.91
C HIS A 47 -6.42 18.75 -9.55
N GLY A 48 -7.44 19.32 -8.92
CA GLY A 48 -8.82 19.22 -9.42
C GLY A 48 -9.48 17.85 -9.23
N LYS A 49 -8.92 16.98 -8.37
CA LYS A 49 -9.42 15.61 -8.10
C LYS A 49 -9.39 14.67 -9.31
N THR A 50 -8.50 14.92 -10.27
CA THR A 50 -8.25 13.99 -11.36
C THR A 50 -7.45 12.80 -10.83
N THR A 51 -7.78 11.59 -11.30
CA THR A 51 -6.98 10.41 -10.96
C THR A 51 -5.69 10.40 -11.76
N ILE A 52 -4.57 10.44 -11.05
CA ILE A 52 -3.23 10.45 -11.65
C ILE A 52 -2.54 9.09 -11.53
N GLY A 53 -2.91 8.28 -10.53
CA GLY A 53 -2.34 6.97 -10.34
C GLY A 53 -2.97 6.17 -9.20
N TRP A 54 -2.31 5.07 -8.85
CA TRP A 54 -2.79 4.08 -7.91
C TRP A 54 -1.65 3.57 -7.06
N VAL A 55 -1.96 3.25 -5.81
CA VAL A 55 -1.05 2.57 -4.89
C VAL A 55 -1.69 1.25 -4.49
N ARG A 56 -0.97 0.15 -4.67
CA ARG A 56 -1.40 -1.18 -4.24
C ARG A 56 -0.46 -1.70 -3.18
N ARG A 57 -1.01 -2.14 -2.05
CA ARG A 57 -0.24 -2.87 -1.04
C ARG A 57 -0.10 -4.33 -1.45
N ILE A 58 1.13 -4.82 -1.41
CA ILE A 58 1.52 -6.21 -1.64
C ILE A 58 2.25 -6.67 -0.38
N VAL A 59 2.00 -7.90 0.07
CA VAL A 59 2.74 -8.53 1.17
C VAL A 59 3.47 -9.73 0.57
N PRO A 60 4.77 -9.60 0.25
CA PRO A 60 5.56 -10.71 -0.28
C PRO A 60 5.66 -11.86 0.75
N PRO A 61 5.77 -13.13 0.31
CA PRO A 61 5.86 -14.29 1.21
C PRO A 61 7.01 -14.23 2.23
N HIS A 62 8.10 -13.53 1.90
CA HIS A 62 9.31 -13.45 2.71
C HIS A 62 9.77 -11.99 2.93
N GLY A 63 8.85 -11.03 2.98
CA GLY A 63 9.19 -9.60 3.13
C GLY A 63 8.17 -8.77 3.91
N GLY A 64 8.55 -7.52 4.18
CA GLY A 64 7.64 -6.50 4.72
C GLY A 64 6.61 -6.02 3.68
N PRO A 65 5.58 -5.27 4.09
CA PRO A 65 4.62 -4.71 3.15
C PRO A 65 5.34 -3.80 2.13
N ALA A 66 4.98 -3.95 0.86
CA ALA A 66 5.44 -3.10 -0.22
C ALA A 66 4.24 -2.37 -0.85
N PHE A 67 4.44 -1.12 -1.23
CA PHE A 67 3.45 -0.28 -1.87
C PHE A 67 3.86 -0.04 -3.32
N HIS A 68 3.20 -0.73 -4.24
CA HIS A 68 3.46 -0.65 -5.67
C HIS A 68 2.68 0.51 -6.27
N THR A 69 3.33 1.33 -7.10
CA THR A 69 2.73 2.47 -7.79
C THR A 69 2.43 2.14 -9.25
N TYR A 70 1.32 2.69 -9.74
CA TYR A 70 0.84 2.54 -11.11
C TYR A 70 0.26 3.88 -11.59
N TYR A 71 0.53 4.30 -12.82
CA TYR A 71 -0.09 5.50 -13.39
C TYR A 71 -1.35 5.16 -14.18
N GLU A 72 -2.32 6.08 -14.21
CA GLU A 72 -3.62 5.81 -14.85
C GLU A 72 -3.50 5.61 -16.37
N ARG A 73 -2.63 6.39 -17.02
CA ARG A 73 -2.41 6.34 -18.47
C ARG A 73 -1.32 5.38 -18.92
N HIS A 74 -0.53 4.85 -17.98
CA HIS A 74 0.58 3.95 -18.30
C HIS A 74 0.09 2.50 -18.34
N ARG A 75 -0.31 2.06 -19.54
CA ARG A 75 -0.88 0.74 -19.78
C ARG A 75 -0.07 -0.04 -20.81
N ASN A 76 -0.03 -1.36 -20.68
CA ASN A 76 0.51 -2.23 -21.72
C ASN A 76 -0.45 -2.35 -22.92
N ALA A 77 -0.05 -3.12 -23.94
CA ALA A 77 -0.88 -3.37 -25.12
C ALA A 77 -2.23 -4.05 -24.80
N ASP A 78 -2.30 -4.77 -23.68
CA ASP A 78 -3.51 -5.47 -23.20
C ASP A 78 -4.43 -4.55 -22.35
N GLY A 79 -4.02 -3.31 -22.09
CA GLY A 79 -4.75 -2.34 -21.29
C GLY A 79 -4.50 -2.43 -19.78
N ASP A 80 -3.60 -3.31 -19.32
CA ASP A 80 -3.21 -3.43 -17.92
C ASP A 80 -2.31 -2.29 -17.49
N ARG A 81 -2.53 -1.79 -16.26
CA ARG A 81 -1.66 -0.76 -15.68
C ARG A 81 -0.30 -1.37 -15.33
N LEU A 82 0.76 -0.71 -15.78
CA LEU A 82 2.13 -1.15 -15.54
C LEU A 82 2.60 -0.69 -14.15
N TRP A 83 3.25 -1.61 -13.44
CA TRP A 83 3.96 -1.31 -12.20
C TRP A 83 5.18 -0.43 -12.50
N VAL A 84 5.38 0.64 -11.72
CA VAL A 84 6.49 1.58 -11.93
C VAL A 84 7.52 1.52 -10.81
N ALA A 85 7.10 1.61 -9.56
CA ALA A 85 8.02 1.64 -8.42
C ALA A 85 7.40 1.00 -7.17
N SER A 86 8.25 0.65 -6.20
CA SER A 86 7.84 0.07 -4.92
C SER A 86 8.45 0.82 -3.75
N PHE A 87 7.69 0.99 -2.68
CA PHE A 87 8.10 1.67 -1.46
C PHE A 87 7.71 0.87 -0.21
N GLU A 88 8.46 1.02 0.87
CA GLU A 88 8.13 0.41 2.17
C GLU A 88 6.99 1.15 2.89
N GLY A 89 6.75 2.42 2.53
CA GLY A 89 5.76 3.29 3.17
C GLY A 89 4.68 3.78 2.21
N PHE A 90 3.42 3.76 2.69
CA PHE A 90 2.25 4.23 1.94
C PHE A 90 2.41 5.70 1.50
N ASN A 91 2.77 6.60 2.43
CA ASN A 91 2.91 8.02 2.12
C ASN A 91 4.02 8.29 1.09
N SER A 92 5.12 7.54 1.14
CA SER A 92 6.19 7.64 0.14
C SER A 92 5.72 7.23 -1.24
N ALA A 93 4.93 6.16 -1.34
CA ALA A 93 4.32 5.74 -2.60
C ALA A 93 3.34 6.78 -3.16
N VAL A 94 2.51 7.39 -2.30
CA VAL A 94 1.59 8.46 -2.72
C VAL A 94 2.36 9.71 -3.16
N ALA A 95 3.38 10.12 -2.42
CA ALA A 95 4.22 11.26 -2.76
C ALA A 95 4.90 11.06 -4.13
N TYR A 96 5.40 9.85 -4.40
CA TYR A 96 6.00 9.52 -5.69
C TYR A 96 5.00 9.67 -6.84
N VAL A 97 3.78 9.12 -6.71
CA VAL A 97 2.73 9.25 -7.73
C VAL A 97 2.38 10.72 -7.98
N VAL A 98 2.32 11.54 -6.93
CA VAL A 98 2.02 12.97 -7.06
C VAL A 98 3.16 13.74 -7.74
N GLN A 99 4.41 13.45 -7.38
CA GLN A 99 5.59 14.14 -7.93
C GLN A 99 5.80 13.84 -9.42
N HIS A 100 5.56 12.60 -9.83
CA HIS A 100 5.85 12.13 -11.18
C HIS A 100 4.59 11.99 -12.06
N GLY A 101 3.39 12.21 -11.54
CA GLY A 101 2.14 12.04 -12.29
C GLY A 101 2.07 12.80 -13.61
N VAL A 102 2.61 14.03 -13.65
CA VAL A 102 2.63 14.87 -14.86
C VAL A 102 3.53 14.29 -15.96
N GLU A 103 4.61 13.60 -15.58
CA GLU A 103 5.54 12.96 -16.52
C GLU A 103 4.86 11.80 -17.27
N PHE A 104 3.94 11.11 -16.61
CA PHE A 104 3.19 9.97 -17.17
C PHE A 104 1.81 10.36 -17.74
N GLU A 105 1.37 11.61 -17.58
CA GLU A 105 0.17 12.14 -18.24
C GLU A 105 0.42 12.46 -19.72
N ARG A 106 1.65 12.83 -20.06
CA ARG A 106 2.13 13.00 -21.42
C ARG A 106 2.51 11.61 -21.94
N GLY A 107 1.61 10.99 -22.70
CA GLY A 107 1.94 9.75 -23.41
C GLY A 107 3.16 9.94 -24.33
N PRO A 108 3.77 8.86 -24.85
CA PRO A 108 4.81 8.99 -25.87
C PRO A 108 4.24 9.79 -27.06
N GLU A 109 4.99 10.80 -27.50
CA GLU A 109 4.69 11.59 -28.71
C GLU A 109 4.73 10.73 -29.98
#